data_AF-A0A932GI93-F1
#
_entry.id   AF-A0A932GI93-F1
#
_cell.length_a   1.000
_cell.length_b   1.000
_cell.length_c   1.000
_cell.angle_alpha   90.00
_cell.angle_beta   90.00
_cell.angle_gamma   90.00
#
_symmetry.space_group_name_H-M   'P 1'
#
loop_
_entity.id
_entity.type
_entity.pdbx_description
1 polymer ?
#
loop_
_entity_poly.entity_id
_entity_poly.type
_entity_poly.pdbx_seq_one_letter_code
_entity_poly.pdbx_strand_id
1 'polypeptide(L)'
;MQDTHLTATARLAHVVLPSTNFAEKQGTYTNRKGRVQRLQAALVPPDGALQDWQIFSRLGTKAGDSASYSNPGEIFQAISGEIRRYRGLSYLEIGEQGAQPGEER
;
A
#
# COMPACT_ATOMS: atom_id res chain seq x y z
N MET A 1 -15.49 -7.72 -2.12
CA MET A 1 -15.01 -7.39 -0.76
C MET A 1 -13.57 -7.83 -0.66
N GLN A 2 -12.69 -6.97 -0.16
CA GLN A 2 -11.26 -7.24 -0.01
C GLN A 2 -10.91 -7.20 1.47
N ASP A 3 -10.34 -8.27 1.99
CA ASP A 3 -10.03 -8.41 3.41
C ASP A 3 -9.00 -9.51 3.63
N THR A 4 -8.40 -9.44 4.81
CA THR A 4 -7.44 -10.40 5.35
C THR A 4 -8.12 -11.61 5.97
N HIS A 5 -9.39 -11.49 6.38
CA HIS A 5 -10.16 -12.55 7.03
C HIS A 5 -11.58 -12.64 6.46
N LEU A 6 -12.22 -13.79 6.61
CA LEU A 6 -13.61 -13.97 6.22
C LEU A 6 -14.56 -13.35 7.28
N THR A 7 -14.74 -12.04 7.19
CA THR A 7 -15.63 -11.27 8.07
C THR A 7 -17.11 -11.46 7.75
N ALA A 8 -18.00 -10.98 8.62
CA ALA A 8 -19.45 -11.01 8.35
C ALA A 8 -19.81 -10.32 7.03
N THR A 9 -19.17 -9.19 6.73
CA THR A 9 -19.34 -8.48 5.45
C THR A 9 -18.81 -9.29 4.27
N ALA A 10 -17.68 -10.00 4.45
CA ALA A 10 -17.14 -10.89 3.41
C ALA A 10 -18.12 -12.00 3.02
N ARG A 11 -18.84 -12.56 4.01
CA ARG A 11 -19.82 -13.63 3.81
C ARG A 11 -21.04 -13.19 3.01
N LEU A 12 -21.36 -11.90 3.02
CA LEU A 12 -22.46 -11.33 2.25
C LEU A 12 -22.02 -10.88 0.84
N ALA A 13 -20.73 -10.94 0.52
CA ALA A 13 -20.21 -10.44 -0.75
C ALA A 13 -20.32 -11.47 -1.87
N HIS A 14 -20.66 -11.01 -3.08
CA HIS A 14 -20.64 -11.84 -4.29
C HIS A 14 -19.23 -12.32 -4.67
N VAL A 15 -18.22 -11.51 -4.36
CA VAL A 15 -16.81 -11.79 -4.64
C VAL A 15 -15.98 -11.38 -3.44
N VAL A 16 -15.08 -12.27 -3.01
CA VAL A 16 -14.07 -12.02 -1.97
C VAL A 16 -12.68 -12.07 -2.60
N LEU A 17 -11.86 -11.05 -2.35
CA LEU A 17 -10.49 -10.92 -2.83
C LEU A 17 -9.54 -10.98 -1.62
N PRO A 18 -8.82 -12.08 -1.39
CA PRO A 18 -7.92 -12.22 -0.24
C PRO A 18 -6.77 -11.21 -0.31
N SER A 19 -6.61 -10.40 0.74
CA SER A 19 -5.47 -9.47 0.86
C SER A 19 -4.53 -9.82 2.01
N THR A 20 -3.29 -9.36 1.92
CA THR A 20 -2.28 -9.57 2.97
C THR A 20 -2.49 -8.64 4.16
N ASN A 21 -2.17 -9.13 5.36
CA ASN A 21 -2.22 -8.32 6.57
C ASN A 21 -0.99 -7.39 6.68
N PHE A 22 -0.97 -6.54 7.71
CA PHE A 22 0.11 -5.56 7.89
C PHE A 22 1.49 -6.21 8.12
N ALA A 23 1.55 -7.40 8.73
CA ALA A 23 2.79 -8.11 8.99
C ALA A 23 3.33 -8.83 7.75
N GLU A 24 2.52 -8.98 6.70
CA GLU A 24 2.85 -9.71 5.47
C GLU A 24 3.13 -8.78 4.27
N LYS A 25 3.00 -7.46 4.46
CA LYS A 25 3.10 -6.49 3.35
C LYS A 25 4.15 -5.42 3.56
N GLN A 26 4.52 -4.80 2.46
CA GLN A 26 5.50 -3.73 2.41
C GLN A 26 4.83 -2.43 1.97
N GLY A 27 5.37 -1.29 2.37
CA GLY A 27 4.85 0.01 1.99
C GLY A 27 5.16 1.09 3.01
N THR A 28 4.23 2.02 3.19
CA THR A 28 4.35 3.08 4.20
C THR A 28 3.04 3.26 4.96
N TYR A 29 3.15 3.74 6.19
CA TYR A 29 2.02 4.25 6.97
C TYR A 29 2.34 5.68 7.42
N THR A 30 1.34 6.56 7.34
CA THR A 30 1.45 7.92 7.88
C THR A 30 0.64 7.99 9.16
N ASN A 31 1.29 8.25 10.28
CA ASN A 31 0.63 8.28 11.58
C ASN A 31 -0.10 9.61 11.83
N ARG A 32 -0.82 9.71 12.95
CA ARG A 32 -1.60 10.90 13.32
C ARG A 32 -0.78 12.20 13.44
N LYS A 33 0.54 12.12 13.66
CA LYS A 33 1.45 13.28 13.70
C LYS A 33 2.03 13.62 12.31
N GLY A 34 1.55 12.96 11.27
CA GLY A 34 2.02 13.13 9.89
C GLY A 34 3.37 12.48 9.60
N ARG A 35 3.94 11.70 10.53
CA ARG A 35 5.21 11.00 10.30
C ARG A 35 4.96 9.79 9.41
N VAL A 36 5.74 9.69 8.35
CA VAL A 36 5.71 8.58 7.39
C VAL A 36 6.70 7.53 7.87
N GLN A 37 6.27 6.28 7.97
CA GLN A 37 7.07 5.17 8.45
C GLN A 37 7.03 4.04 7.42
N ARG A 38 8.17 3.38 7.20
CA ARG A 38 8.24 2.24 6.30
C ARG A 38 7.65 1.00 6.96
N LEU A 39 6.78 0.31 6.24
CA LEU A 39 6.25 -1.00 6.59
C LEU A 39 7.08 -2.06 5.87
N GLN A 40 7.51 -3.07 6.60
CA GLN A 40 8.19 -4.25 6.05
C GLN A 40 7.43 -5.51 6.39
N ALA A 41 7.44 -6.47 5.46
CA ALA A 41 6.88 -7.78 5.68
C ALA A 41 7.78 -8.55 6.66
N ALA A 42 7.21 -8.95 7.79
CA ALA A 42 7.83 -9.83 8.78
C ALA A 42 7.41 -11.30 8.59
N LEU A 43 6.28 -11.54 7.91
CA LEU A 43 5.72 -12.85 7.65
C LEU A 43 5.55 -13.11 6.15
N VAL A 44 5.56 -14.38 5.78
CA VAL A 44 5.19 -14.83 4.43
C VAL A 44 3.66 -14.82 4.32
N PRO A 45 3.08 -14.21 3.27
CA PRO A 45 1.64 -14.20 3.10
C PRO A 45 1.07 -15.61 2.85
N PRO A 46 -0.17 -15.88 3.26
CA PRO A 46 -0.88 -17.10 2.90
C PRO A 46 -1.01 -17.26 1.37
N ASP A 47 -1.10 -18.50 0.91
CA ASP A 47 -1.28 -18.79 -0.51
C ASP A 47 -2.52 -18.09 -1.08
N GLY A 48 -2.33 -17.44 -2.24
CA GLY A 48 -3.38 -16.71 -2.93
C GLY A 48 -3.69 -15.31 -2.38
N ALA A 49 -3.16 -14.93 -1.20
CA ALA A 49 -3.26 -13.57 -0.70
C ALA A 49 -2.30 -12.64 -1.46
N LEU A 50 -2.78 -11.45 -1.82
CA LEU A 50 -2.01 -10.44 -2.53
C LEU A 50 -1.99 -9.13 -1.75
N GLN A 51 -0.95 -8.31 -1.93
CA GLN A 51 -0.99 -6.96 -1.38
C GLN A 51 -2.09 -6.16 -2.06
N ASP A 52 -2.71 -5.24 -1.32
CA ASP A 52 -3.89 -4.49 -1.77
C ASP A 52 -3.65 -3.82 -3.14
N TRP A 53 -2.47 -3.24 -3.35
CA TRP A 53 -2.11 -2.58 -4.61
C TRP A 53 -2.00 -3.56 -5.79
N GLN A 54 -1.56 -4.81 -5.57
CA GLN A 54 -1.46 -5.81 -6.63
C GLN A 54 -2.85 -6.23 -7.12
N ILE A 55 -3.82 -6.31 -6.19
CA ILE A 55 -5.22 -6.58 -6.52
C ILE A 55 -5.75 -5.46 -7.41
N PHE A 56 -5.56 -4.20 -7.01
CA PHE A 56 -6.00 -3.05 -7.79
C PHE A 56 -5.31 -2.95 -9.15
N SER A 57 -3.99 -3.17 -9.25
CA SER A 57 -3.29 -3.19 -10.54
C SER A 57 -3.86 -4.26 -11.48
N ARG A 58 -4.11 -5.48 -10.99
CA ARG A 58 -4.71 -6.56 -11.81
C ARG A 58 -6.13 -6.24 -12.26
N LEU A 59 -6.93 -5.62 -11.38
CA LEU A 59 -8.29 -5.18 -11.73
C LEU A 59 -8.25 -4.04 -12.75
N GLY A 60 -7.36 -3.06 -12.58
CA GLY A 60 -7.12 -1.97 -13.51
C GLY A 60 -6.74 -2.48 -14.89
N THR A 61 -5.75 -3.39 -14.97
CA THR A 61 -5.35 -4.01 -16.24
C THR A 61 -6.53 -4.70 -16.95
N LYS A 62 -7.39 -5.41 -16.21
CA LYS A 62 -8.60 -6.02 -16.79
C LYS A 62 -9.64 -4.99 -17.24
N ALA A 63 -9.64 -3.81 -16.64
CA ALA A 63 -10.52 -2.69 -17.01
C ALA A 63 -9.92 -1.78 -18.11
N GLY A 64 -8.72 -2.08 -18.62
CA GLY A 64 -8.06 -1.31 -19.67
C GLY A 64 -7.09 -0.23 -19.17
N ASP A 65 -6.81 -0.18 -17.88
CA ASP A 65 -5.76 0.69 -17.31
C ASP A 65 -4.37 0.08 -17.55
N SER A 66 -3.40 0.92 -17.90
CA SER A 66 -2.01 0.54 -18.14
C SER A 66 -1.08 0.86 -16.97
N ALA A 67 -1.59 1.50 -15.90
CA ALA A 67 -0.81 1.75 -14.69
C ALA A 67 -0.31 0.43 -14.08
N SER A 68 1.00 0.24 -14.09
CA SER A 68 1.67 -0.93 -13.55
C SER A 68 2.75 -0.49 -12.59
N TYR A 69 2.78 -1.13 -11.42
CA TYR A 69 3.79 -0.92 -10.40
C TYR A 69 4.43 -2.27 -10.06
N SER A 70 5.73 -2.28 -9.85
CA SER A 70 6.49 -3.49 -9.53
C SER A 70 6.69 -3.65 -8.03
N ASN A 71 6.67 -2.54 -7.28
CA ASN A 71 6.89 -2.50 -5.84
C ASN A 71 6.24 -1.26 -5.19
N PRO A 72 6.06 -1.25 -3.86
CA PRO A 72 5.48 -0.10 -3.15
C PRO A 72 6.28 1.21 -3.27
N GLY A 73 7.58 1.14 -3.58
CA GLY A 73 8.43 2.32 -3.76
C GLY A 73 8.06 3.12 -5.00
N GLU A 74 7.72 2.46 -6.12
CA GLU A 74 7.22 3.13 -7.33
C GLU A 74 5.90 3.85 -7.08
N ILE A 75 4.99 3.20 -6.33
CA ILE A 75 3.72 3.81 -5.93
C ILE A 75 3.97 5.04 -5.04
N PHE A 76 4.87 4.91 -4.06
CA PHE A 76 5.23 6.03 -3.20
C PHE A 76 5.87 7.19 -3.97
N GLN A 77 6.67 6.90 -5.00
CA GLN A 77 7.26 7.92 -5.87
C GLN A 77 6.20 8.64 -6.72
N ALA A 78 5.21 7.92 -7.24
CA ALA A 78 4.07 8.55 -7.92
C ALA A 78 3.32 9.48 -6.96
N ILE A 79 3.03 9.01 -5.74
CA ILE A 79 2.39 9.80 -4.68
C ILE A 79 3.22 11.04 -4.33
N SER A 80 4.54 10.93 -4.17
CA SER A 80 5.40 12.07 -3.80
C SER A 80 5.57 13.08 -4.93
N GLY A 81 5.40 12.66 -6.19
CA GLY A 81 5.34 13.55 -7.36
C GLY A 81 4.06 14.39 -7.41
N GLU A 82 2.93 13.81 -7.01
CA GLU A 82 1.61 14.47 -7.10
C GLU A 82 1.23 15.23 -5.83
N ILE A 83 1.47 14.64 -4.66
CA ILE A 83 1.03 15.19 -3.38
C ILE A 83 2.12 16.05 -2.78
N ARG A 84 1.87 17.37 -2.74
CA ARG A 84 2.81 18.39 -2.20
C ARG A 84 3.42 17.99 -0.86
N ARG A 85 2.63 17.47 0.06
CA ARG A 85 3.08 17.11 1.42
C ARG A 85 4.16 16.02 1.40
N TYR A 86 4.15 15.11 0.43
CA TYR A 86 5.14 14.04 0.30
C TYR A 86 6.33 14.43 -0.59
N ARG A 87 6.33 15.63 -1.19
CA ARG A 87 7.36 16.06 -2.12
C ARG A 87 8.74 16.06 -1.45
N GLY A 88 9.73 15.53 -2.17
CA GLY A 88 11.10 15.43 -1.69
C GLY A 88 11.37 14.26 -0.74
N LEU A 89 10.34 13.46 -0.38
CA LEU A 89 10.54 12.17 0.27
C LEU A 89 10.70 11.09 -0.79
N SER A 90 11.74 10.26 -0.66
CA SER A 90 11.83 8.98 -1.36
C SER A 90 11.53 7.81 -0.43
N TYR A 91 11.07 6.70 -1.00
CA TYR A 91 10.78 5.47 -0.25
C TYR A 91 11.99 4.93 0.51
N LEU A 92 13.20 5.13 -0.03
CA LEU A 92 14.46 4.70 0.57
C LEU A 92 14.88 5.60 1.74
N GLU A 93 14.64 6.91 1.66
CA GLU A 93 15.06 7.90 2.67
C GLU A 93 14.18 7.93 3.92
N ILE A 94 12.98 7.33 3.90
CA ILE A 94 12.12 7.23 5.09
C ILE A 94 12.86 6.56 6.26
N GLY A 95 13.76 5.60 5.98
CA GLY A 95 14.57 4.92 6.99
C GLY A 95 13.75 4.14 8.03
N GLU A 96 14.42 3.64 9.08
CA GLU A 96 13.78 2.86 10.15
C GLU A 96 13.00 3.73 11.15
N GLN A 97 13.45 4.97 11.35
CA GLN A 97 12.84 5.93 12.29
C GLN A 97 11.67 6.72 11.68
N GLY A 98 11.40 6.51 10.40
CA GLY A 98 10.43 7.28 9.63
C GLY A 98 10.92 8.70 9.32
N ALA A 99 10.23 9.34 8.38
CA ALA A 99 10.49 10.71 7.97
C ALA A 99 9.30 11.61 8.32
N GLN A 100 9.61 12.86 8.67
CA GLN A 100 8.59 13.90 8.74
C GLN A 100 8.52 14.58 7.37
N PRO A 101 7.36 14.56 6.68
CA PRO A 101 7.19 15.33 5.46
C PRO A 101 7.31 16.83 5.74
N GLY A 102 7.77 17.60 4.75
CA GLY A 102 7.94 19.05 4.86
C GLY A 102 6.63 19.75 5.27
N GLU A 103 6.74 20.86 6.00
CA GLU A 103 5.57 21.68 6.34
C GLU A 103 4.95 22.29 5.09
N GLU A 104 3.62 22.41 5.08
CA GLU A 104 2.89 23.15 4.05
C GLU A 104 3.29 24.63 4.14
N ARG A 105 4.18 25.06 3.24
CA ARG A 105 4.38 26.48 2.90
C ARG A 105 3.78 26.76 1.52
#